data_AF-A0AAD6P5J8-F1
#
_entry.id   AF-A0AAD6P5J8-F1
#
_cell.length_a   1.000
_cell.length_b   1.000
_cell.length_c   1.000
_cell.angle_alpha   90.00
_cell.angle_beta   90.00
_cell.angle_gamma   90.00
#
_symmetry.space_group_name_H-M   'P 1'
#
loop_
_entity.id
_entity.type
_entity.pdbx_description
1 polymer ?
#
loop_
_entity_poly.entity_id
_entity_poly.type
_entity_poly.pdbx_seq_one_letter_code
_entity_poly.pdbx_strand_id
1 'polypeptide(L)'
;MENDIELVNSEKYELDIMQRPQILANCQEINKVVEEVPPQVPLLLLLPPPPPPPPPPPPKFSVRSTTAGLVQRAPQVVEFYHSLMKRDSRKESSNGGICEASNVGNVRSNMIGEIENRSSHLLAIKADVETQGEFVNSLIREVNSAAYQNIEDVVAFVKWLDDELGFLVDERAVLKHFDWPEKKADTLREAAFGFSDLKKLESEVSYYKDDPRVPCDLALKKMVALSERMERTVYNLLRTRESLMRNCKEFQIPSDWLLDNGIISKIKLGSVKLAKKCMKRVATIIQSKAATLEKDPALDYMLLQGVRFAFRIHQFAGGFDAETMHAFEELRNLAHLLNKK
;
A
#
# COMPACT_ATOMS: atom_id res chain seq x y z
N MET A 1 46.54 17.62 6.28
CA MET A 1 45.53 16.64 6.76
C MET A 1 44.20 16.73 6.01
N GLU A 2 44.00 17.67 5.08
CA GLU A 2 42.85 17.65 4.16
C GLU A 2 43.09 16.85 2.87
N ASN A 3 44.33 16.77 2.36
CA ASN A 3 44.61 16.08 1.09
C ASN A 3 44.52 14.55 1.16
N ASP A 4 44.60 13.95 2.36
CA ASP A 4 44.51 12.49 2.52
C ASP A 4 43.05 12.00 2.57
N ILE A 5 42.08 12.88 2.82
CA ILE A 5 40.65 12.52 2.92
C ILE A 5 39.99 12.50 1.54
N GLU A 6 40.41 13.37 0.62
CA GLU A 6 39.93 13.35 -0.78
C GLU A 6 40.44 12.14 -1.56
N LEU A 7 41.69 11.72 -1.33
CA LEU A 7 42.24 10.51 -1.98
C LEU A 7 41.52 9.24 -1.52
N VAL A 8 41.23 9.11 -0.22
CA VAL A 8 40.53 7.94 0.34
C VAL A 8 39.07 7.88 -0.12
N ASN A 9 38.40 9.01 -0.33
CA ASN A 9 37.06 9.02 -0.90
C ASN A 9 37.09 8.67 -2.39
N SER A 10 38.04 9.20 -3.17
CA SER A 10 38.19 8.86 -4.59
C SER A 10 38.54 7.39 -4.82
N GLU A 11 39.41 6.80 -3.98
CA GLU A 11 39.73 5.37 -4.04
C GLU A 11 38.55 4.49 -3.62
N LYS A 12 37.69 4.97 -2.70
CA LYS A 12 36.45 4.29 -2.33
C LYS A 12 35.41 4.32 -3.46
N TYR A 13 35.33 5.44 -4.20
CA TYR A 13 34.51 5.53 -5.41
C TYR A 13 35.03 4.62 -6.54
N GLU A 14 36.35 4.49 -6.72
CA GLU A 14 36.91 3.54 -7.70
C GLU A 14 36.75 2.06 -7.29
N LEU A 15 36.86 1.73 -5.99
CA LEU A 15 36.66 0.36 -5.52
C LEU A 15 35.19 -0.11 -5.61
N ASP A 16 34.22 0.78 -5.40
CA ASP A 16 32.78 0.46 -5.54
C ASP A 16 32.36 0.30 -7.00
N ILE A 17 33.02 1.01 -7.92
CA ILE A 17 32.84 0.82 -9.38
C ILE A 17 33.38 -0.55 -9.83
N MET A 18 34.34 -1.13 -9.09
CA MET A 18 34.94 -2.44 -9.38
C MET A 18 34.24 -3.64 -8.74
N GLN A 19 33.21 -3.45 -7.91
CA GLN A 19 32.36 -4.53 -7.37
C GLN A 19 30.99 -4.68 -8.06
N ARG A 20 30.92 -4.33 -9.35
CA ARG A 20 29.83 -4.73 -10.25
C ARG A 20 29.59 -6.24 -10.21
N PRO A 21 28.36 -6.72 -9.92
CA PRO A 21 27.93 -8.02 -10.41
C PRO A 21 27.75 -7.91 -11.92
N GLN A 22 28.58 -8.61 -12.68
CA GLN A 22 28.48 -8.82 -14.13
C GLN A 22 27.26 -9.68 -14.53
N ILE A 23 26.12 -9.58 -13.84
CA ILE A 23 24.94 -10.42 -14.08
C ILE A 23 23.84 -9.58 -14.73
N LEU A 24 23.97 -9.31 -16.03
CA LEU A 24 22.88 -9.45 -17.03
C LEU A 24 23.35 -9.11 -18.45
N ALA A 25 24.48 -9.66 -18.89
CA ALA A 25 24.86 -9.60 -20.30
C ALA A 25 24.59 -10.96 -20.96
N ASN A 26 23.35 -11.20 -21.42
CA ASN A 26 23.12 -11.98 -22.65
C ASN A 26 21.65 -11.87 -23.11
N CYS A 27 21.42 -11.05 -24.13
CA CYS A 27 20.24 -11.15 -24.99
C CYS A 27 20.76 -11.31 -26.42
N GLN A 28 20.57 -12.51 -26.99
CA GLN A 28 20.26 -12.84 -28.40
C GLN A 28 20.78 -14.25 -28.75
N GLU A 29 19.87 -15.18 -29.06
CA GLU A 29 19.62 -15.66 -30.43
C GLU A 29 18.72 -16.91 -30.48
N ILE A 30 17.61 -16.76 -31.22
CA ILE A 30 17.05 -17.67 -32.26
C ILE A 30 16.84 -19.16 -31.90
N ASN A 31 15.57 -19.61 -31.89
CA ASN A 31 15.07 -20.52 -32.94
C ASN A 31 13.55 -20.76 -32.90
N LYS A 32 13.04 -20.93 -34.12
CA LYS A 32 11.67 -20.99 -34.60
C LYS A 32 11.30 -22.47 -34.74
N VAL A 33 10.21 -22.94 -34.10
CA VAL A 33 9.54 -24.20 -34.51
C VAL A 33 8.04 -24.01 -34.47
N VAL A 34 7.44 -24.54 -35.52
CA VAL A 34 6.09 -24.43 -36.07
C VAL A 34 5.23 -25.60 -35.56
N GLU A 35 3.96 -25.30 -35.24
CA GLU A 35 2.75 -26.11 -35.47
C GLU A 35 2.63 -27.52 -34.84
N GLU A 36 1.63 -27.71 -33.97
CA GLU A 36 0.45 -28.53 -34.29
C GLU A 36 -0.68 -28.41 -33.24
N VAL A 37 -1.91 -28.38 -33.76
CA VAL A 37 -3.23 -28.38 -33.10
C VAL A 37 -3.81 -29.79 -33.28
N PRO A 38 -4.47 -30.46 -32.30
CA PRO A 38 -5.95 -30.47 -32.18
C PRO A 38 -6.51 -30.96 -30.80
N PRO A 39 -7.83 -31.26 -30.62
CA PRO A 39 -9.04 -30.72 -31.23
C PRO A 39 -10.03 -30.11 -30.19
N GLN A 40 -10.95 -29.29 -30.72
CA GLN A 40 -12.12 -28.75 -30.02
C GLN A 40 -13.29 -29.74 -29.98
N VAL A 41 -14.11 -29.65 -28.93
CA VAL A 41 -15.47 -30.20 -28.83
C VAL A 41 -16.32 -29.29 -27.90
N PRO A 42 -17.67 -29.27 -28.01
CA PRO A 42 -18.40 -28.16 -28.61
C PRO A 42 -19.02 -27.17 -27.61
N LEU A 43 -19.13 -25.93 -28.07
CA LEU A 43 -19.86 -24.83 -27.44
C LEU A 43 -21.35 -25.17 -27.30
N LEU A 44 -21.81 -25.31 -26.05
CA LEU A 44 -23.24 -25.22 -25.72
C LEU A 44 -23.58 -23.76 -25.43
N LEU A 45 -24.47 -23.23 -26.26
CA LEU A 45 -25.09 -21.91 -26.18
C LEU A 45 -25.78 -21.73 -24.81
N LEU A 46 -25.20 -20.89 -23.95
CA LEU A 46 -25.89 -20.32 -22.81
C LEU A 46 -26.15 -18.83 -23.08
N LEU A 47 -27.43 -18.48 -23.08
CA LEU A 47 -27.94 -17.12 -23.28
C LEU A 47 -27.29 -16.14 -22.30
N PRO A 48 -27.08 -14.86 -22.70
CA PRO A 48 -26.64 -13.83 -21.77
C PRO A 48 -27.71 -13.60 -20.69
N PRO A 49 -27.32 -13.41 -19.41
CA PRO A 49 -28.27 -13.00 -18.37
C PRO A 49 -28.84 -11.61 -18.70
N PRO A 50 -30.11 -11.33 -18.32
CA PRO A 50 -30.72 -10.04 -18.58
C PRO A 50 -29.96 -8.91 -17.85
N PRO A 51 -29.93 -7.69 -18.43
CA PRO A 51 -29.26 -6.55 -17.81
C PRO A 51 -29.90 -6.24 -16.45
N PRO A 52 -29.10 -5.84 -15.43
CA PRO A 52 -29.65 -5.38 -14.16
C PRO A 52 -30.54 -4.14 -14.38
N PRO A 53 -31.61 -3.97 -13.59
CA PRO A 53 -32.48 -2.81 -13.70
C PRO A 53 -31.68 -1.51 -13.43
N PRO A 54 -32.04 -0.40 -14.11
CA PRO A 54 -31.37 0.88 -13.90
C PRO A 54 -31.58 1.38 -12.46
N PRO A 55 -30.56 2.03 -11.85
CA PRO A 55 -30.72 2.66 -10.55
C PRO A 55 -31.79 3.76 -10.61
N PRO A 56 -32.61 3.92 -9.55
CA PRO A 56 -33.61 4.97 -9.48
C PRO A 56 -32.94 6.35 -9.53
N PRO A 57 -33.56 7.36 -10.17
CA PRO A 57 -33.02 8.70 -10.26
C PRO A 57 -32.91 9.36 -8.87
N PRO A 58 -31.89 10.20 -8.64
CA PRO A 58 -31.72 10.90 -7.36
C PRO A 58 -32.93 11.82 -7.08
N PRO A 59 -33.49 11.81 -5.86
CA PRO A 59 -34.55 12.72 -5.47
C PRO A 59 -34.08 14.17 -5.55
N LYS A 60 -34.85 15.02 -6.22
CA LYS A 60 -34.68 16.47 -6.22
C LYS A 60 -34.92 16.95 -4.78
N PHE A 61 -33.87 17.40 -4.10
CA PHE A 61 -33.99 18.05 -2.80
C PHE A 61 -34.63 19.43 -2.95
N SER A 62 -35.96 19.47 -2.96
CA SER A 62 -36.72 20.64 -2.57
C SER A 62 -36.83 20.64 -1.05
N VAL A 63 -36.25 21.69 -0.46
CA VAL A 63 -36.49 22.28 0.86
C VAL A 63 -37.57 21.59 1.70
N ARG A 64 -37.14 20.95 2.80
CA ARG A 64 -37.67 21.07 4.18
C ARG A 64 -37.27 19.82 4.97
N SER A 65 -36.33 19.97 5.91
CA SER A 65 -36.06 18.92 6.90
C SER A 65 -35.98 19.52 8.30
N THR A 66 -37.00 19.21 9.08
CA THR A 66 -37.03 19.24 10.54
C THR A 66 -36.38 17.96 11.08
N THR A 67 -35.33 18.15 11.88
CA THR A 67 -34.92 17.37 13.08
C THR A 67 -34.85 15.84 12.99
N ALA A 68 -33.61 15.30 12.93
CA ALA A 68 -33.05 14.39 13.94
C ALA A 68 -31.63 13.95 13.52
N GLY A 69 -30.63 14.15 14.39
CA GLY A 69 -29.33 13.49 14.30
C GLY A 69 -28.35 14.06 13.28
N LEU A 70 -27.99 15.34 13.38
CA LEU A 70 -26.86 15.90 12.66
C LEU A 70 -25.93 16.59 13.65
N VAL A 71 -24.68 16.14 13.73
CA VAL A 71 -23.63 16.90 14.41
C VAL A 71 -23.54 18.23 13.66
N GLN A 72 -24.12 19.28 14.22
CA GLN A 72 -24.10 20.61 13.63
C GLN A 72 -22.72 21.20 13.85
N ARG A 73 -22.15 21.81 12.80
CA ARG A 73 -20.91 22.57 12.93
C ARG A 73 -21.19 23.71 13.92
N ALA A 74 -20.35 23.86 14.94
CA ALA A 74 -20.48 24.90 15.97
C ALA A 74 -19.38 25.95 15.76
N PRO A 75 -19.61 26.98 14.92
CA PRO A 75 -18.69 28.10 14.72
C PRO A 75 -18.22 28.74 16.04
N GLN A 76 -19.05 28.67 17.09
CA GLN A 76 -18.73 29.18 18.42
C GLN A 76 -17.49 28.51 19.03
N VAL A 77 -17.24 27.22 18.72
CA VAL A 77 -16.05 26.51 19.21
C VAL A 77 -14.78 27.06 18.57
N VAL A 78 -14.85 27.37 17.28
CA VAL A 78 -13.73 27.95 16.50
C VAL A 78 -13.48 29.38 16.93
N GLU A 79 -14.53 30.18 17.12
CA GLU A 79 -14.44 31.54 17.64
C GLU A 79 -13.86 31.59 19.06
N PHE A 80 -14.29 30.68 19.94
CA PHE A 80 -13.78 30.58 21.30
C PHE A 80 -12.28 30.20 21.32
N TYR A 81 -11.88 29.22 20.50
CA TYR A 81 -10.48 28.83 20.36
C TYR A 81 -9.61 30.00 19.86
N HIS A 82 -10.04 30.71 18.80
CA HIS A 82 -9.32 31.88 18.31
C HIS A 82 -9.32 33.04 19.31
N SER A 83 -10.38 33.23 20.09
CA SER A 83 -10.45 34.27 21.13
C SER A 83 -9.44 34.01 22.25
N LEU A 84 -9.27 32.74 22.66
CA LEU A 84 -8.25 32.36 23.63
C LEU A 84 -6.84 32.52 23.06
N MET A 85 -6.60 32.07 21.82
CA MET A 85 -5.27 32.14 21.21
C MET A 85 -4.83 33.56 20.82
N LYS A 86 -5.77 34.50 20.63
CA LYS A 86 -5.46 35.91 20.30
C LYS A 86 -5.24 36.80 21.53
N ARG A 87 -5.55 36.33 22.74
CA ARG A 87 -5.49 37.15 23.95
C ARG A 87 -4.09 37.25 24.58
N ASP A 88 -3.14 36.42 24.15
CA ASP A 88 -1.78 36.36 24.72
C ASP A 88 -0.68 37.03 23.88
N SER A 89 -1.02 37.86 22.88
CA SER A 89 -0.03 38.66 22.17
C SER A 89 -0.35 40.15 22.17
N ARG A 90 0.31 40.85 23.11
CA ARG A 90 0.83 42.23 23.01
C ARG A 90 -0.04 43.38 23.53
N LYS A 91 0.22 43.64 24.81
CA LYS A 91 0.16 44.90 25.56
C LYS A 91 0.78 46.09 24.77
N GLU A 92 0.11 47.24 24.87
CA GLU A 92 0.54 48.65 24.67
C GLU A 92 1.56 48.97 23.54
N SER A 93 1.10 49.66 22.49
CA SER A 93 1.63 50.98 22.10
C SER A 93 0.89 51.50 20.87
N SER A 94 -0.09 52.36 21.12
CA SER A 94 -0.53 53.36 20.15
C SER A 94 0.51 54.47 20.12
N ASN A 95 1.09 54.77 18.96
CA ASN A 95 1.51 56.13 18.61
C ASN A 95 1.61 56.25 17.08
N GLY A 96 0.99 57.31 16.56
CA GLY A 96 0.73 57.51 15.14
C GLY A 96 1.96 57.80 14.27
N GLY A 97 1.75 57.62 12.98
CA GLY A 97 2.69 58.00 11.92
C GLY A 97 2.08 57.66 10.56
N ILE A 98 1.58 58.68 9.87
CA ILE A 98 1.20 58.61 8.45
C ILE A 98 2.48 58.29 7.67
N CYS A 99 2.57 57.13 7.02
CA CYS A 99 3.58 56.82 6.00
C CYS A 99 2.99 55.87 4.95
N GLU A 100 2.94 56.36 3.71
CA GLU A 100 2.79 55.67 2.43
C GLU A 100 2.44 54.17 2.44
N ALA A 101 1.22 53.85 2.02
CA ALA A 101 0.74 52.50 1.76
C ALA A 101 1.32 51.85 0.47
N SER A 102 2.34 52.45 -0.17
CA SER A 102 2.89 52.00 -1.46
C SER A 102 4.12 51.08 -1.35
N ASN A 103 4.74 50.93 -0.17
CA ASN A 103 6.03 50.23 -0.06
C ASN A 103 6.01 48.90 0.74
N VAL A 104 4.91 48.57 1.43
CA VAL A 104 4.84 47.34 2.25
C VAL A 104 4.81 46.07 1.38
N GLY A 105 4.16 46.12 0.21
CA GLY A 105 4.13 45.01 -0.75
C GLY A 105 5.50 44.76 -1.39
N ASN A 106 6.22 45.82 -1.73
CA ASN A 106 7.56 45.75 -2.33
C ASN A 106 8.61 45.27 -1.31
N VAL A 107 8.56 45.75 -0.07
CA VAL A 107 9.46 45.26 1.00
C VAL A 107 9.18 43.80 1.37
N ARG A 108 7.92 43.37 1.42
CA ARG A 108 7.59 41.94 1.63
C ARG A 108 8.02 41.07 0.44
N SER A 109 7.80 41.52 -0.80
CA SER A 109 8.21 40.78 -2.00
C SER A 109 9.74 40.73 -2.15
N ASN A 110 10.45 41.80 -1.77
CA ASN A 110 11.92 41.80 -1.69
C ASN A 110 12.42 40.91 -0.55
N MET A 111 11.76 40.92 0.61
CA MET A 111 12.13 40.06 1.73
C MET A 111 11.88 38.58 1.40
N ILE A 112 10.79 38.26 0.71
CA ILE A 112 10.45 36.90 0.25
C ILE A 112 11.41 36.45 -0.86
N GLY A 113 11.65 37.29 -1.86
CA GLY A 113 12.63 37.01 -2.91
C GLY A 113 14.07 36.90 -2.37
N GLU A 114 14.45 37.69 -1.37
CA GLU A 114 15.73 37.54 -0.69
C GLU A 114 15.82 36.27 0.14
N ILE A 115 14.75 35.84 0.83
CA ILE A 115 14.73 34.60 1.61
C ILE A 115 14.77 33.38 0.67
N GLU A 116 14.02 33.40 -0.42
CA GLU A 116 14.04 32.36 -1.46
C GLU A 116 15.41 32.26 -2.12
N ASN A 117 16.02 33.40 -2.49
CA ASN A 117 17.31 33.44 -3.19
C ASN A 117 18.54 33.27 -2.25
N ARG A 118 18.36 33.31 -0.93
CA ARG A 118 19.42 33.07 0.08
C ARG A 118 19.22 31.82 0.92
N SER A 119 18.11 31.09 0.74
CA SER A 119 17.92 29.83 1.46
C SER A 119 19.03 28.87 1.06
N SER A 120 19.81 28.41 2.04
CA SER A 120 20.87 27.42 1.83
C SER A 120 20.37 26.19 1.08
N HIS A 121 19.11 25.81 1.31
CA HIS A 121 18.45 24.72 0.63
C HIS A 121 18.24 24.98 -0.86
N LEU A 122 17.76 26.18 -1.25
CA LEU A 122 17.55 26.53 -2.66
C LEU A 122 18.88 26.68 -3.41
N LEU A 123 19.91 27.19 -2.73
CA LEU A 123 21.28 27.24 -3.27
C LEU A 123 21.87 25.84 -3.47
N ALA A 124 21.62 24.92 -2.55
CA ALA A 124 22.06 23.53 -2.67
C ALA A 124 21.34 22.80 -3.82
N ILE A 125 20.02 23.02 -4.00
CA ILE A 125 19.29 22.52 -5.17
C ILE A 125 19.89 23.05 -6.46
N LYS A 126 20.18 24.35 -6.53
CA LYS A 126 20.78 24.96 -7.71
C LYS A 126 22.18 24.39 -7.99
N ALA A 127 22.98 24.18 -6.94
CA ALA A 127 24.29 23.56 -7.05
C ALA A 127 24.18 22.13 -7.59
N ASP A 128 23.23 21.32 -7.11
CA ASP A 128 22.98 19.97 -7.63
C ASP A 128 22.56 20.01 -9.11
N VAL A 129 21.65 20.92 -9.49
CA VAL A 129 21.23 21.08 -10.89
C VAL A 129 22.40 21.44 -11.80
N GLU A 130 23.33 22.28 -11.33
CA GLU A 130 24.51 22.70 -12.11
C GLU A 130 25.61 21.63 -12.16
N THR A 131 25.81 20.87 -11.08
CA THR A 131 26.96 19.96 -10.92
C THR A 131 26.64 18.50 -11.19
N GLN A 132 25.42 18.05 -10.91
CA GLN A 132 24.99 16.64 -11.03
C GLN A 132 24.26 16.33 -12.34
N GLY A 133 24.37 17.21 -13.35
CA GLY A 133 23.65 17.05 -14.61
C GLY A 133 23.99 15.75 -15.35
N GLU A 134 25.25 15.34 -15.39
CA GLU A 134 25.67 14.08 -16.03
C GLU A 134 25.13 12.86 -15.29
N PHE A 135 25.15 12.90 -13.96
CA PHE A 135 24.57 11.88 -13.10
C PHE A 135 23.06 11.72 -13.36
N VAL A 136 22.29 12.81 -13.30
CA VAL A 136 20.84 12.77 -13.55
C VAL A 136 20.52 12.30 -14.97
N ASN A 137 21.27 12.77 -15.99
CA ASN A 137 21.09 12.30 -17.37
C ASN A 137 21.39 10.80 -17.52
N SER A 138 22.34 10.26 -16.75
CA SER A 138 22.60 8.81 -16.72
C SER A 138 21.40 8.06 -16.15
N LEU A 139 20.81 8.52 -15.04
CA LEU A 139 19.61 7.93 -14.46
C LEU A 139 18.41 7.99 -15.41
N ILE A 140 18.22 9.11 -16.11
CA ILE A 140 17.16 9.27 -17.13
C ILE A 140 17.29 8.20 -18.21
N ARG A 141 18.52 7.93 -18.68
CA ARG A 141 18.78 6.88 -19.67
C ARG A 141 18.45 5.49 -19.11
N GLU A 142 18.88 5.21 -17.89
CA GLU A 142 18.57 3.94 -17.22
C GLU A 142 17.05 3.73 -17.08
N VAL A 143 16.31 4.72 -16.56
CA VAL A 143 14.84 4.64 -16.44
C VAL A 143 14.17 4.47 -17.80
N ASN A 144 14.60 5.21 -18.84
CA ASN A 144 14.04 5.05 -20.18
C ASN A 144 14.33 3.67 -20.79
N SER A 145 15.51 3.10 -20.52
CA SER A 145 15.90 1.77 -21.00
C SER A 145 15.33 0.61 -20.17
N ALA A 146 14.87 0.87 -18.94
CA ALA A 146 14.33 -0.14 -18.05
C ALA A 146 13.19 -0.93 -18.69
N ALA A 147 13.43 -2.21 -18.94
CA ALA A 147 12.45 -3.17 -19.43
C ALA A 147 12.80 -4.53 -18.82
N TYR A 148 11.91 -5.05 -17.98
CA TYR A 148 12.14 -6.25 -17.18
C TYR A 148 11.05 -7.28 -17.42
N GLN A 149 11.39 -8.56 -17.30
CA GLN A 149 10.42 -9.66 -17.42
C GLN A 149 9.80 -10.03 -16.07
N ASN A 150 10.56 -9.90 -14.97
CA ASN A 150 10.08 -10.22 -13.63
C ASN A 150 9.89 -8.94 -12.81
N ILE A 151 8.88 -8.96 -11.94
CA ILE A 151 8.60 -7.84 -11.04
C ILE A 151 9.67 -7.72 -9.95
N GLU A 152 10.32 -8.81 -9.56
CA GLU A 152 11.44 -8.81 -8.62
C GLU A 152 12.63 -7.97 -9.13
N ASP A 153 12.90 -8.01 -10.44
CA ASP A 153 13.95 -7.20 -11.07
C ASP A 153 13.58 -5.71 -11.05
N VAL A 154 12.30 -5.39 -11.27
CA VAL A 154 11.77 -4.02 -11.11
C VAL A 154 11.93 -3.53 -9.68
N VAL A 155 11.65 -4.38 -8.68
CA VAL A 155 11.83 -4.02 -7.26
C VAL A 155 13.30 -3.72 -6.96
N ALA A 156 14.22 -4.54 -7.47
CA ALA A 156 15.66 -4.30 -7.31
C ALA A 156 16.10 -2.99 -8.00
N PHE A 157 15.60 -2.75 -9.20
CA PHE A 157 15.85 -1.52 -9.96
C PHE A 157 15.33 -0.28 -9.24
N VAL A 158 14.08 -0.29 -8.76
CA VAL A 158 13.50 0.85 -8.04
C VAL A 158 14.27 1.14 -6.77
N LYS A 159 14.67 0.09 -6.03
CA LYS A 159 15.50 0.25 -4.85
C LYS A 159 16.82 0.95 -5.19
N TRP A 160 17.54 0.46 -6.21
CA TRP A 160 18.77 1.11 -6.67
C TRP A 160 18.51 2.56 -7.08
N LEU A 161 17.45 2.82 -7.85
CA LEU A 161 17.12 4.15 -8.32
C LEU A 161 16.84 5.12 -7.18
N ASP A 162 16.09 4.69 -6.17
CA ASP A 162 15.79 5.50 -4.99
C ASP A 162 17.04 5.71 -4.11
N ASP A 163 17.94 4.72 -4.03
CA ASP A 163 19.23 4.86 -3.36
C ASP A 163 20.13 5.90 -4.07
N GLU A 164 20.17 5.89 -5.42
CA GLU A 164 20.91 6.87 -6.22
C GLU A 164 20.29 8.28 -6.13
N LEU A 165 18.98 8.39 -6.25
CA LEU A 165 18.30 9.69 -6.14
C LEU A 165 18.40 10.27 -4.73
N GLY A 166 18.66 9.42 -3.73
CA GLY A 166 18.97 9.83 -2.36
C GLY A 166 20.26 10.65 -2.20
N PHE A 167 21.14 10.70 -3.22
CA PHE A 167 22.30 11.59 -3.22
C PHE A 167 21.96 13.05 -3.51
N LEU A 168 20.77 13.33 -4.07
CA LEU A 168 20.31 14.69 -4.34
C LEU A 168 19.73 15.34 -3.09
N VAL A 169 19.92 16.66 -2.95
CA VAL A 169 19.43 17.43 -1.79
C VAL A 169 17.90 17.46 -1.73
N ASP A 170 17.26 17.60 -2.89
CA ASP A 170 15.82 17.46 -3.06
C ASP A 170 15.55 16.84 -4.44
N GLU A 171 15.26 15.53 -4.44
CA GLU A 171 14.96 14.77 -5.66
C GLU A 171 13.94 15.51 -6.54
N ARG A 172 12.80 15.92 -5.96
CA ARG A 172 11.69 16.48 -6.75
C ARG A 172 12.03 17.84 -7.32
N ALA A 173 12.72 18.68 -6.54
CA ALA A 173 13.11 20.00 -6.99
C ALA A 173 14.21 19.94 -8.05
N VAL A 174 15.23 19.08 -7.87
CA VAL A 174 16.33 18.92 -8.81
C VAL A 174 15.83 18.29 -10.12
N LEU A 175 15.08 17.19 -10.06
CA LEU A 175 14.59 16.47 -11.25
C LEU A 175 13.68 17.32 -12.14
N LYS A 176 13.01 18.34 -11.59
CA LYS A 176 12.17 19.29 -12.36
C LYS A 176 12.97 20.09 -13.40
N HIS A 177 14.27 20.22 -13.22
CA HIS A 177 15.14 20.94 -14.16
C HIS A 177 15.66 20.06 -15.31
N PHE A 178 15.32 18.77 -15.31
CA PHE A 178 15.73 17.79 -16.34
C PHE A 178 14.52 17.17 -17.03
N ASP A 179 14.73 16.54 -18.18
CA ASP A 179 13.70 15.77 -18.90
C ASP A 179 13.44 14.40 -18.21
N TRP A 180 13.13 14.45 -16.93
CA TRP A 180 12.89 13.27 -16.11
C TRP A 180 11.66 12.49 -16.60
N PRO A 181 11.75 11.17 -16.86
CA PRO A 181 10.62 10.35 -17.30
C PRO A 181 9.67 10.04 -16.13
N GLU A 182 9.06 11.08 -15.55
CA GLU A 182 8.26 11.06 -14.31
C GLU A 182 7.20 9.96 -14.34
N LYS A 183 6.39 9.89 -15.41
CA LYS A 183 5.33 8.87 -15.53
C LYS A 183 5.86 7.45 -15.47
N LYS A 184 7.01 7.18 -16.10
CA LYS A 184 7.61 5.84 -16.13
C LYS A 184 8.22 5.50 -14.76
N ALA A 185 8.97 6.44 -14.18
CA ALA A 185 9.55 6.29 -12.85
C ALA A 185 8.48 6.05 -11.77
N ASP A 186 7.40 6.82 -11.80
CA ASP A 186 6.28 6.69 -10.87
C ASP A 186 5.55 5.35 -11.06
N THR A 187 5.36 4.90 -12.29
CA THR A 187 4.73 3.59 -12.56
C THR A 187 5.63 2.44 -12.08
N LEU A 188 6.95 2.54 -12.28
CA LEU A 188 7.92 1.56 -11.77
C LEU A 188 7.85 1.49 -10.24
N ARG A 189 7.86 2.65 -9.57
CA ARG A 189 7.71 2.74 -8.11
C ARG A 189 6.38 2.20 -7.62
N GLU A 190 5.27 2.57 -8.24
CA GLU A 190 3.94 2.08 -7.88
C GLU A 190 3.86 0.54 -8.00
N ALA A 191 4.40 -0.03 -9.08
CA ALA A 191 4.45 -1.47 -9.28
C ALA A 191 5.37 -2.16 -8.26
N ALA A 192 6.57 -1.64 -8.03
CA ALA A 192 7.54 -2.21 -7.10
C ALA A 192 7.04 -2.19 -5.65
N PHE A 193 6.52 -1.05 -5.18
CA PHE A 193 5.97 -0.94 -3.84
C PHE A 193 4.69 -1.75 -3.67
N GLY A 194 3.78 -1.70 -4.65
CA GLY A 194 2.55 -2.50 -4.64
C GLY A 194 2.83 -4.00 -4.54
N PHE A 195 3.78 -4.52 -5.33
CA PHE A 195 4.19 -5.92 -5.24
C PHE A 195 4.89 -6.24 -3.91
N SER A 196 5.81 -5.39 -3.45
CA SER A 196 6.56 -5.61 -2.21
C SER A 196 5.65 -5.65 -0.98
N ASP A 197 4.66 -4.76 -0.92
CA ASP A 197 3.65 -4.74 0.16
C ASP A 197 2.81 -6.02 0.17
N LEU A 198 2.38 -6.49 -1.00
CA LEU A 198 1.65 -7.75 -1.12
C LEU A 198 2.53 -8.95 -0.78
N LYS A 199 3.80 -8.94 -1.15
CA LYS A 199 4.77 -9.99 -0.82
C LYS A 199 5.01 -10.09 0.68
N LYS A 200 5.17 -8.95 1.34
CA LYS A 200 5.27 -8.87 2.79
C LYS A 200 4.01 -9.40 3.46
N LEU A 201 2.83 -8.96 3.01
CA LEU A 201 1.55 -9.42 3.52
C LEU A 201 1.35 -10.94 3.30
N GLU A 202 1.66 -11.44 2.11
CA GLU A 202 1.58 -12.86 1.77
C GLU A 202 2.45 -13.69 2.70
N SER A 203 3.71 -13.28 2.93
CA SER A 203 4.60 -13.98 3.86
C SER A 203 4.07 -13.97 5.29
N GLU A 204 3.51 -12.85 5.75
CA GLU A 204 2.95 -12.73 7.10
C GLU A 204 1.76 -13.68 7.31
N VAL A 205 0.88 -13.80 6.30
CA VAL A 205 -0.28 -14.68 6.34
C VAL A 205 0.13 -16.16 6.18
N SER A 206 0.98 -16.48 5.20
CA SER A 206 1.41 -17.84 4.89
C SER A 206 2.23 -18.47 6.02
N TYR A 207 3.12 -17.70 6.64
CA TYR A 207 3.98 -18.16 7.72
C TYR A 207 3.44 -17.85 9.12
N TYR A 208 2.17 -17.44 9.23
CA TYR A 208 1.55 -17.17 10.53
C TYR A 208 1.65 -18.38 11.47
N LYS A 209 2.31 -18.20 12.62
CA LYS A 209 2.42 -19.21 13.67
C LYS A 209 1.52 -18.82 14.84
N ASP A 210 0.61 -19.72 15.16
CA ASP A 210 -0.21 -19.59 16.36
C ASP A 210 0.60 -20.08 17.57
N ASP A 211 0.72 -19.25 18.60
CA ASP A 211 1.46 -19.57 19.83
C ASP A 211 0.49 -20.09 20.91
N PRO A 212 0.57 -21.36 21.33
CA PRO A 212 -0.28 -21.93 22.38
C PRO A 212 -0.19 -21.19 23.72
N ARG A 213 0.91 -20.48 24.00
CA ARG A 213 1.15 -19.77 25.27
C ARG A 213 0.36 -18.47 25.38
N VAL A 214 -0.06 -17.91 24.24
CA VAL A 214 -0.80 -16.65 24.18
C VAL A 214 -2.27 -16.88 24.58
N PRO A 215 -2.90 -16.00 25.38
CA PRO A 215 -4.33 -16.11 25.69
C PRO A 215 -5.18 -16.14 24.41
N CYS A 216 -6.25 -16.96 24.39
CA CYS A 216 -7.08 -17.17 23.21
C CYS A 216 -7.59 -15.86 22.61
N ASP A 217 -8.14 -14.96 23.43
CA ASP A 217 -8.70 -13.68 22.97
C ASP A 217 -7.65 -12.82 22.26
N LEU A 218 -6.40 -12.82 22.74
CA LEU A 218 -5.32 -12.09 22.12
C LEU A 218 -4.86 -12.74 20.80
N ALA A 219 -4.80 -14.07 20.75
CA ALA A 219 -4.49 -14.81 19.54
C ALA A 219 -5.56 -14.55 18.45
N LEU A 220 -6.83 -14.66 18.81
CA LEU A 220 -7.96 -14.39 17.91
C LEU A 220 -7.98 -12.94 17.44
N LYS A 221 -7.75 -11.97 18.33
CA LYS A 221 -7.64 -10.55 17.96
C LYS A 221 -6.53 -10.31 16.94
N LYS A 222 -5.38 -10.98 17.07
CA LYS A 222 -4.30 -10.90 16.08
C LYS A 222 -4.69 -11.52 14.73
N MET A 223 -5.37 -12.66 14.74
CA MET A 223 -5.86 -13.30 13.51
C MET A 223 -6.91 -12.42 12.80
N VAL A 224 -7.83 -11.82 13.55
CA VAL A 224 -8.82 -10.86 13.04
C VAL A 224 -8.13 -9.65 12.43
N ALA A 225 -7.21 -9.01 13.15
CA ALA A 225 -6.49 -7.85 12.64
C ALA A 225 -5.70 -8.17 11.34
N LEU A 226 -5.07 -9.34 11.28
CA LEU A 226 -4.40 -9.82 10.07
C LEU A 226 -5.38 -10.02 8.92
N SER A 227 -6.56 -10.61 9.19
CA SER A 227 -7.61 -10.79 8.19
C SER A 227 -8.17 -9.49 7.62
N GLU A 228 -8.46 -8.52 8.48
CA GLU A 228 -8.96 -7.22 8.05
C GLU A 228 -7.91 -6.42 7.28
N ARG A 229 -6.62 -6.58 7.61
CA ARG A 229 -5.54 -5.96 6.84
C ARG A 229 -5.42 -6.61 5.47
N MET A 230 -5.41 -7.94 5.36
CA MET A 230 -5.28 -8.59 4.04
C MET A 230 -6.47 -8.30 3.12
N GLU A 231 -7.70 -8.31 3.65
CA GLU A 231 -8.90 -7.97 2.87
C GLU A 231 -8.84 -6.52 2.35
N ARG A 232 -8.49 -5.57 3.21
CA ARG A 232 -8.37 -4.15 2.81
C ARG A 232 -7.29 -3.95 1.75
N THR A 233 -6.11 -4.55 1.92
CA THR A 233 -5.02 -4.43 0.96
C THR A 233 -5.41 -5.02 -0.40
N VAL A 234 -6.00 -6.22 -0.42
CA VAL A 234 -6.43 -6.87 -1.67
C VAL A 234 -7.57 -6.09 -2.33
N TYR A 235 -8.55 -5.62 -1.57
CA TYR A 235 -9.66 -4.81 -2.11
C TYR A 235 -9.16 -3.50 -2.73
N ASN A 236 -8.25 -2.79 -2.05
CA ASN A 236 -7.67 -1.55 -2.54
C ASN A 236 -6.90 -1.77 -3.85
N LEU A 237 -6.12 -2.84 -3.93
CA LEU A 237 -5.42 -3.23 -5.15
C LEU A 237 -6.38 -3.54 -6.29
N LEU A 238 -7.40 -4.36 -6.05
CA LEU A 238 -8.39 -4.73 -7.07
C LEU A 238 -9.12 -3.51 -7.63
N ARG A 239 -9.35 -2.48 -6.80
CA ARG A 239 -9.97 -1.22 -7.23
C ARG A 239 -9.11 -0.43 -8.22
N THR A 240 -7.78 -0.46 -8.09
CA THR A 240 -6.86 0.30 -8.96
C THR A 240 -6.17 -0.55 -10.03
N ARG A 241 -6.33 -1.89 -9.97
CA ARG A 241 -5.70 -2.89 -10.84
C ARG A 241 -5.76 -2.52 -12.33
N GLU A 242 -6.93 -2.21 -12.86
CA GLU A 242 -7.09 -1.90 -14.29
C GLU A 242 -6.35 -0.62 -14.73
N SER A 243 -6.20 0.34 -13.83
CA SER A 243 -5.39 1.53 -14.10
C SER A 243 -3.91 1.20 -14.09
N LEU A 244 -3.46 0.49 -13.05
CA LEU A 244 -2.06 0.09 -12.90
C LEU A 244 -1.61 -0.81 -14.05
N MET A 245 -2.41 -1.80 -14.44
CA MET A 245 -2.10 -2.70 -15.56
C MET A 245 -1.94 -1.94 -16.89
N ARG A 246 -2.78 -0.92 -17.15
CA ARG A 246 -2.64 -0.09 -18.35
C ARG A 246 -1.35 0.72 -18.33
N ASN A 247 -1.04 1.37 -17.21
CA ASN A 247 0.20 2.13 -17.05
C ASN A 247 1.44 1.21 -17.18
N CYS A 248 1.41 0.04 -16.55
CA CYS A 248 2.49 -0.95 -16.67
C CYS A 248 2.71 -1.37 -18.13
N LYS A 249 1.62 -1.63 -18.86
CA LYS A 249 1.70 -2.01 -20.28
C LYS A 249 2.29 -0.90 -21.16
N GLU A 250 1.99 0.36 -20.89
CA GLU A 250 2.56 1.51 -21.62
C GLU A 250 4.09 1.54 -21.52
N PHE A 251 4.64 1.16 -20.36
CA PHE A 251 6.08 1.20 -20.08
C PHE A 251 6.78 -0.17 -20.11
N GLN A 252 6.13 -1.22 -20.61
CA GLN A 252 6.66 -2.59 -20.64
C GLN A 252 7.08 -3.13 -19.25
N ILE A 253 6.32 -2.75 -18.22
CA ILE A 253 6.51 -3.22 -16.84
C ILE A 253 5.69 -4.51 -16.66
N PRO A 254 6.26 -5.57 -16.06
CA PRO A 254 5.58 -6.84 -15.87
C PRO A 254 4.38 -6.67 -14.92
N SER A 255 3.21 -7.08 -15.41
CA SER A 255 1.93 -6.99 -14.68
C SER A 255 1.33 -8.34 -14.31
N ASP A 256 2.01 -9.45 -14.59
CA ASP A 256 1.47 -10.80 -14.37
C ASP A 256 1.15 -11.09 -12.90
N TRP A 257 1.87 -10.44 -11.97
CA TRP A 257 1.61 -10.56 -10.52
C TRP A 257 0.25 -9.99 -10.09
N LEU A 258 -0.35 -9.12 -10.90
CA LEU A 258 -1.69 -8.55 -10.67
C LEU A 258 -2.82 -9.48 -11.07
N LEU A 259 -2.52 -10.54 -11.84
CA LEU A 259 -3.53 -11.51 -12.27
C LEU A 259 -4.13 -12.27 -11.07
N ASP A 260 -5.32 -12.84 -11.27
CA ASP A 260 -6.02 -13.54 -10.18
C ASP A 260 -5.29 -14.81 -9.72
N ASN A 261 -4.51 -15.43 -10.62
CA ASN A 261 -3.58 -16.53 -10.32
C ASN A 261 -2.22 -16.05 -9.77
N GLY A 262 -2.01 -14.74 -9.67
CA GLY A 262 -0.80 -14.11 -9.16
C GLY A 262 -0.73 -14.12 -7.62
N ILE A 263 -0.16 -13.07 -7.04
CA ILE A 263 0.09 -13.00 -5.60
C ILE A 263 -1.20 -13.01 -4.76
N ILE A 264 -2.29 -12.51 -5.34
CA ILE A 264 -3.63 -12.50 -4.70
C ILE A 264 -4.08 -13.92 -4.37
N SER A 265 -3.86 -14.89 -5.27
CA SER A 265 -4.21 -16.29 -5.03
C SER A 265 -3.46 -16.88 -3.83
N LYS A 266 -2.18 -16.52 -3.68
CA LYS A 266 -1.33 -16.96 -2.57
C LYS A 266 -1.80 -16.37 -1.24
N ILE A 267 -2.17 -15.08 -1.22
CA ILE A 267 -2.79 -14.43 -0.04
C ILE A 267 -4.11 -15.12 0.32
N LYS A 268 -4.98 -15.41 -0.65
CA LYS A 268 -6.23 -16.15 -0.43
C LYS A 268 -5.97 -17.54 0.15
N LEU A 269 -5.01 -18.29 -0.38
CA LEU A 269 -4.63 -19.59 0.18
C LEU A 269 -4.08 -19.47 1.61
N GLY A 270 -3.24 -18.47 1.88
CA GLY A 270 -2.77 -18.16 3.22
C GLY A 270 -3.93 -17.86 4.19
N SER A 271 -4.94 -17.12 3.73
CA SER A 271 -6.12 -16.78 4.53
C SER A 271 -6.90 -18.02 4.96
N VAL A 272 -7.04 -19.02 4.08
CA VAL A 272 -7.68 -20.31 4.38
C VAL A 272 -6.91 -21.05 5.47
N LYS A 273 -5.57 -21.08 5.39
CA LYS A 273 -4.73 -21.65 6.45
C LYS A 273 -4.85 -20.90 7.78
N LEU A 274 -5.02 -19.58 7.74
CA LEU A 274 -5.28 -18.76 8.93
C LEU A 274 -6.64 -19.10 9.56
N ALA A 275 -7.69 -19.27 8.75
CA ALA A 275 -9.01 -19.73 9.22
C ALA A 275 -8.94 -21.09 9.89
N LYS A 276 -8.22 -22.05 9.33
CA LYS A 276 -7.98 -23.35 9.97
C LYS A 276 -7.38 -23.20 11.37
N LYS A 277 -6.34 -22.36 11.52
CA LYS A 277 -5.69 -22.10 12.81
C LYS A 277 -6.66 -21.46 13.81
N CYS A 278 -7.44 -20.47 13.36
CA CYS A 278 -8.47 -19.81 14.16
C CYS A 278 -9.51 -20.81 14.68
N MET A 279 -10.10 -21.61 13.79
CA MET A 279 -11.12 -22.60 14.15
C MET A 279 -10.57 -23.67 15.10
N LYS A 280 -9.36 -24.20 14.85
CA LYS A 280 -8.71 -25.16 15.75
C LYS A 280 -8.46 -24.57 17.13
N ARG A 281 -8.03 -23.30 17.21
CA ARG A 281 -7.81 -22.62 18.50
C ARG A 281 -9.12 -22.49 19.29
N VAL A 282 -10.20 -22.08 18.63
CA VAL A 282 -11.53 -22.01 19.23
C VAL A 282 -12.02 -23.38 19.70
N ALA A 283 -11.87 -24.41 18.85
CA ALA A 283 -12.27 -25.77 19.17
C ALA A 283 -11.57 -26.32 20.42
N THR A 284 -10.25 -26.14 20.54
CA THR A 284 -9.46 -26.58 21.72
C THR A 284 -9.93 -25.89 23.01
N ILE A 285 -10.30 -24.61 22.95
CA ILE A 285 -10.79 -23.89 24.14
C ILE A 285 -12.18 -24.39 24.53
N ILE A 286 -13.08 -24.58 23.55
CA ILE A 286 -14.41 -25.13 23.81
C ILE A 286 -14.29 -26.53 24.42
N GLN A 287 -13.45 -27.40 23.87
CA GLN A 287 -13.26 -28.76 24.38
C GLN A 287 -12.69 -28.77 25.81
N SER A 288 -11.69 -27.93 26.10
CA SER A 288 -11.08 -27.87 27.44
C SER A 288 -12.04 -27.34 28.51
N LYS A 289 -12.88 -26.35 28.18
CA LYS A 289 -13.86 -25.76 29.11
C LYS A 289 -15.20 -26.51 29.17
N ALA A 290 -15.61 -27.21 28.11
CA ALA A 290 -16.82 -28.03 28.12
C ALA A 290 -16.72 -29.25 29.04
N ALA A 291 -15.49 -29.64 29.41
CA ALA A 291 -15.22 -30.69 30.40
C ALA A 291 -15.56 -30.24 31.85
N THR A 292 -15.63 -28.93 32.12
CA THR A 292 -15.84 -28.36 33.47
C THR A 292 -17.30 -28.01 33.82
N LEU A 293 -18.28 -28.61 33.13
CA LEU A 293 -19.70 -28.76 33.52
C LEU A 293 -20.54 -27.48 33.80
N GLU A 294 -20.23 -26.33 33.22
CA GLU A 294 -21.12 -25.15 33.29
C GLU A 294 -21.41 -24.60 31.88
N LYS A 295 -22.65 -24.20 31.62
CA LYS A 295 -23.07 -23.55 30.37
C LYS A 295 -22.59 -22.10 30.40
N ASP A 296 -21.38 -21.86 29.90
CA ASP A 296 -20.74 -20.54 29.89
C ASP A 296 -21.11 -19.74 28.61
N PRO A 297 -21.87 -18.63 28.71
CA PRO A 297 -22.19 -17.77 27.56
C PRO A 297 -20.97 -17.25 26.80
N ALA A 298 -19.80 -17.20 27.45
CA ALA A 298 -18.55 -16.81 26.79
C ALA A 298 -18.08 -17.87 25.76
N LEU A 299 -18.41 -19.15 25.98
CA LEU A 299 -18.11 -20.22 25.01
C LEU A 299 -18.96 -20.10 23.75
N ASP A 300 -20.26 -19.80 23.92
CA ASP A 300 -21.17 -19.57 22.78
C ASP A 300 -20.74 -18.34 21.97
N TYR A 301 -20.33 -17.27 22.65
CA TYR A 301 -19.75 -16.10 21.99
C TYR A 301 -18.46 -16.45 21.22
N MET A 302 -17.56 -17.22 21.83
CA MET A 302 -16.30 -17.63 21.18
C MET A 302 -16.54 -18.52 19.95
N LEU A 303 -17.46 -19.46 20.05
CA LEU A 303 -17.91 -20.28 18.92
C LEU A 303 -18.44 -19.40 17.79
N LEU A 304 -19.33 -18.45 18.10
CA LEU A 304 -19.90 -17.53 17.12
C LEU A 304 -18.80 -16.68 16.45
N GLN A 305 -17.79 -16.23 17.19
CA GLN A 305 -16.65 -15.52 16.63
C GLN A 305 -15.84 -16.41 15.68
N GLY A 306 -15.57 -17.66 16.05
CA GLY A 306 -14.89 -18.63 15.18
C GLY A 306 -15.64 -18.88 13.87
N VAL A 307 -16.96 -19.08 13.94
CA VAL A 307 -17.82 -19.29 12.77
C VAL A 307 -17.90 -18.03 11.89
N ARG A 308 -18.05 -16.84 12.48
CA ARG A 308 -18.04 -15.56 11.73
C ARG A 308 -16.71 -15.33 11.02
N PHE A 309 -15.60 -15.62 11.69
CA PHE A 309 -14.27 -15.55 11.09
C PHE A 309 -14.15 -16.50 9.90
N ALA A 310 -14.53 -17.77 10.08
CA ALA A 310 -14.51 -18.77 9.02
C ALA A 310 -15.37 -18.35 7.83
N PHE A 311 -16.61 -17.90 8.07
CA PHE A 311 -17.51 -17.42 7.01
C PHE A 311 -16.89 -16.27 6.23
N ARG A 312 -16.32 -15.28 6.91
CA ARG A 312 -15.70 -14.12 6.27
C ARG A 312 -14.53 -14.54 5.37
N ILE A 313 -13.63 -15.39 5.85
CA ILE A 313 -12.52 -15.91 5.06
C ILE A 313 -13.02 -16.76 3.89
N HIS A 314 -14.06 -17.58 4.07
CA HIS A 314 -14.66 -18.36 3.00
C HIS A 314 -15.17 -17.46 1.86
N GLN A 315 -15.87 -16.37 2.18
CA GLN A 315 -16.32 -15.39 1.19
C GLN A 315 -15.16 -14.69 0.48
N PHE A 316 -14.10 -14.35 1.23
CA PHE A 316 -12.92 -13.70 0.68
C PHE A 316 -12.10 -14.61 -0.25
N ALA A 317 -11.83 -15.85 0.17
CA ALA A 317 -11.01 -16.81 -0.57
C ALA A 317 -11.77 -17.51 -1.70
N GLY A 318 -13.11 -17.57 -1.61
CA GLY A 318 -13.96 -18.29 -2.55
C GLY A 318 -14.14 -19.78 -2.22
N GLY A 319 -13.80 -20.20 -1.00
CA GLY A 319 -13.92 -21.59 -0.55
C GLY A 319 -12.85 -22.00 0.46
N PHE A 320 -12.92 -23.26 0.91
CA PHE A 320 -11.94 -23.89 1.78
C PHE A 320 -11.29 -25.10 1.13
N ASP A 321 -10.04 -25.37 1.51
CA ASP A 321 -9.40 -26.66 1.25
C ASP A 321 -9.97 -27.75 2.18
N ALA A 322 -9.70 -29.02 1.87
CA ALA A 322 -10.22 -30.16 2.62
C ALA A 322 -9.84 -30.11 4.12
N GLU A 323 -8.62 -29.69 4.44
CA GLU A 323 -8.16 -29.61 5.84
C GLU A 323 -8.87 -28.51 6.63
N THR A 324 -9.15 -27.37 5.99
CA THR A 324 -9.85 -26.26 6.62
C THR A 324 -11.33 -26.58 6.75
N MET A 325 -11.91 -27.27 5.76
CA MET A 325 -13.28 -27.75 5.84
C MET A 325 -13.46 -28.74 7.01
N HIS A 326 -12.52 -29.67 7.20
CA HIS A 326 -12.52 -30.57 8.36
C HIS A 326 -12.51 -29.79 9.70
N ALA A 327 -11.67 -28.77 9.83
CA ALA A 327 -11.64 -27.93 11.04
C ALA A 327 -12.96 -27.16 11.26
N PHE A 328 -13.65 -26.78 10.18
CA PHE A 328 -14.99 -26.19 10.27
C PHE A 328 -16.04 -27.21 10.73
N GLU A 329 -15.97 -28.45 10.25
CA GLU A 329 -16.87 -29.53 10.69
C GLU A 329 -16.70 -29.88 12.17
N GLU A 330 -15.46 -29.89 12.68
CA GLU A 330 -15.18 -30.02 14.11
C GLU A 330 -15.87 -28.91 14.92
N LEU A 331 -15.74 -27.66 14.47
CA LEU A 331 -16.38 -26.51 15.11
C LEU A 331 -17.92 -26.61 15.09
N ARG A 332 -18.49 -27.07 13.97
CA ARG A 332 -19.93 -27.33 13.83
C ARG A 332 -20.41 -28.43 14.78
N ASN A 333 -19.64 -29.52 14.92
CA ASN A 333 -19.98 -30.61 15.83
C ASN A 333 -19.97 -30.14 17.30
N LEU A 334 -19.01 -29.28 17.66
CA LEU A 334 -18.98 -28.64 18.98
C LEU A 334 -20.19 -27.74 19.22
N ALA A 335 -20.64 -26.99 18.20
CA ALA A 335 -21.86 -26.20 18.29
C ALA A 335 -23.10 -27.05 18.60
N HIS A 336 -23.21 -28.22 17.99
CA HIS A 336 -24.31 -29.14 18.28
C HIS A 336 -24.24 -29.72 19.69
N LEU A 337 -23.03 -29.95 20.21
CA LEU A 337 -22.82 -30.46 21.57
C LEU A 337 -23.21 -29.41 22.63
N LEU A 338 -22.84 -28.15 22.43
CA LEU A 338 -23.18 -27.04 23.33
C LEU A 338 -24.70 -26.77 23.38
N ASN A 339 -25.40 -26.94 22.25
CA ASN A 339 -26.85 -26.76 22.18
C ASN A 339 -27.67 -27.93 22.78
N LYS A 340 -27.08 -29.12 22.93
CA LYS A 340 -27.75 -30.29 23.53
C LYS A 340 -27.65 -30.34 25.07
N LYS A 341 -26.84 -29.48 25.69
CA LYS A 341 -26.72 -29.31 27.14
C LYS A 341 -27.53 -28.12 27.65
#